data_AF-A0A944ZFN1-F1
#
_entry.id   AF-A0A944ZFN1-F1
#
_cell.length_a   1.000
_cell.length_b   1.000
_cell.length_c   1.000
_cell.angle_alpha   90.00
_cell.angle_beta   90.00
_cell.angle_gamma   90.00
#
_symmetry.space_group_name_H-M   'P 1'
#
loop_
_entity.id
_entity.type
_entity.pdbx_description
1 polymer ?
#
loop_
_entity_poly.entity_id
_entity_poly.type
_entity_poly.pdbx_seq_one_letter_code
_entity_poly.pdbx_strand_id
1 'polypeptide(L)'
;MTLSIFMLTLGIAALLNAQPPLVQRPAAPARSNTATSRSQELAEAPQSSPFSSSTQPAGFRSDGGSAGPINLRLRIAWGGGVVRQWRGTITISAGEIEDLVPRSIHPIPSAHLLPAISSLTVGTDNSDSLVRHNASVDGQARGQSKSQAVFVQQNKPSQFDAFDISVTAPRQAILTVELAAVDDSSIHFELRRPLAFFVTRDAEVELDNTGNRGQVRRIAGDRLRIVTERVHLVFHPQELFELTLVPHQLGENKTGNYRYELDVIAVAENLNIHHQQRAIEVAATEEFPAWNQIKIPIPTRPGIYNVRFAVLAKRFTDTFVRTSPLAQRMVQIVVVGGKSPVPAVATKWREVTNYNPADPSWWQRLREIDPTNRIKYL
;
A
#
# COMPACT_ATOMS: atom_id res chain seq x y z
N MET A 1 -17.06 -53.16 -43.81
CA MET A 1 -16.03 -54.13 -43.34
C MET A 1 -15.44 -53.57 -42.06
N THR A 2 -15.63 -54.32 -40.99
CA THR A 2 -15.18 -54.08 -39.62
C THR A 2 -13.67 -53.91 -39.51
N LEU A 3 -13.20 -52.97 -38.69
CA LEU A 3 -12.08 -53.23 -37.78
C LEU A 3 -12.09 -52.29 -36.57
N SER A 4 -12.32 -52.89 -35.40
CA SER A 4 -12.08 -52.33 -34.06
C SER A 4 -10.59 -52.28 -33.73
N ILE A 5 -10.24 -51.62 -32.61
CA ILE A 5 -9.11 -51.84 -31.66
C ILE A 5 -8.15 -50.61 -31.52
N PHE A 6 -7.64 -50.10 -30.37
CA PHE A 6 -7.66 -50.41 -28.91
C PHE A 6 -7.55 -49.10 -28.09
N MET A 7 -8.00 -49.15 -26.83
CA MET A 7 -7.80 -48.19 -25.73
C MET A 7 -6.33 -47.96 -25.33
N LEU A 8 -6.04 -46.77 -24.79
CA LEU A 8 -5.05 -46.58 -23.73
C LEU A 8 -5.67 -45.79 -22.56
N THR A 9 -5.81 -46.46 -21.42
CA THR A 9 -6.20 -45.88 -20.13
C THR A 9 -4.95 -45.33 -19.42
N LEU A 10 -5.01 -44.11 -18.90
CA LEU A 10 -4.14 -43.67 -17.81
C LEU A 10 -4.98 -43.09 -16.69
N GLY A 11 -4.81 -43.69 -15.51
CA GLY A 11 -5.64 -43.51 -14.33
C GLY A 11 -5.41 -42.18 -13.61
N ILE A 12 -6.51 -41.68 -13.05
CA ILE A 12 -6.58 -40.58 -12.11
C ILE A 12 -6.21 -41.13 -10.72
N ALA A 13 -5.11 -40.63 -10.14
CA ALA A 13 -4.83 -40.81 -8.72
C ALA A 13 -5.28 -39.55 -7.97
N ALA A 14 -6.37 -39.68 -7.23
CA ALA A 14 -6.85 -38.69 -6.28
C ALA A 14 -5.95 -38.69 -5.03
N LEU A 15 -5.40 -37.53 -4.67
CA LEU A 15 -4.72 -37.32 -3.40
C LEU A 15 -5.75 -36.93 -2.34
N LEU A 16 -6.09 -37.91 -1.50
CA LEU A 16 -6.84 -37.74 -0.26
C LEU A 16 -5.91 -37.21 0.85
N ASN A 17 -6.44 -36.23 1.57
CA ASN A 17 -5.92 -35.70 2.84
C ASN A 17 -5.66 -36.82 3.85
N ALA A 18 -4.43 -36.91 4.36
CA ALA A 18 -4.10 -37.69 5.55
C ALA A 18 -3.52 -36.75 6.63
N GLN A 19 -4.19 -36.71 7.78
CA GLN A 19 -3.71 -36.11 9.02
C GLN A 19 -2.47 -36.88 9.53
N PRO A 20 -1.49 -36.21 10.17
CA PRO A 20 -0.37 -36.90 10.78
C PRO A 20 -0.77 -37.57 12.11
N PRO A 21 -0.22 -38.76 12.42
CA PRO A 21 -0.56 -39.51 13.62
C PRO A 21 0.11 -38.96 14.89
N LEU A 22 -0.63 -39.07 15.99
CA LEU A 22 -0.20 -38.95 17.38
C LEU A 22 0.92 -39.97 17.68
N VAL A 23 2.10 -39.49 18.06
CA VAL A 23 3.18 -40.33 18.59
C VAL A 23 2.99 -40.46 20.11
N GLN A 24 2.72 -41.69 20.54
CA GLN A 24 2.66 -42.09 21.95
C GLN A 24 4.08 -42.23 22.52
N ARG A 25 4.26 -41.67 23.72
CA ARG A 25 5.46 -41.68 24.56
C ARG A 25 5.47 -42.94 25.45
N PRO A 26 6.55 -43.74 25.51
CA PRO A 26 6.70 -44.77 26.54
C PRO A 26 7.26 -44.20 27.85
N ALA A 27 7.00 -44.93 28.93
CA ALA A 27 7.09 -44.56 30.35
C ALA A 27 8.51 -44.43 30.96
N ALA A 28 8.54 -43.82 32.15
CA ALA A 28 9.66 -43.52 33.04
C ALA A 28 10.45 -44.76 33.56
N PRO A 29 11.61 -44.55 34.22
CA PRO A 29 11.57 -44.52 35.69
C PRO A 29 12.51 -43.50 36.37
N ALA A 30 12.34 -43.44 37.70
CA ALA A 30 12.86 -42.48 38.67
C ALA A 30 14.29 -42.74 39.18
N ARG A 31 14.73 -41.80 40.05
CA ARG A 31 15.91 -41.77 40.94
C ARG A 31 17.19 -41.28 40.23
N SER A 32 18.02 -40.39 40.78
CA SER A 32 18.46 -40.31 42.17
C SER A 32 18.98 -38.91 42.52
N ASN A 33 18.77 -38.55 43.79
CA ASN A 33 19.44 -37.48 44.49
C ASN A 33 20.94 -37.76 44.62
N THR A 34 21.76 -36.73 44.47
CA THR A 34 23.07 -36.67 45.15
C THR A 34 23.29 -35.26 45.66
N ALA A 35 22.94 -35.08 46.92
CA ALA A 35 23.52 -34.07 47.78
C ALA A 35 24.87 -34.61 48.29
N THR A 36 25.95 -33.84 48.14
CA THR A 36 27.07 -33.86 49.09
C THR A 36 27.78 -32.50 49.09
N SER A 37 27.57 -31.78 50.19
CA SER A 37 28.52 -31.03 51.01
C SER A 37 29.72 -30.35 50.34
N ARG A 38 29.94 -29.07 50.65
CA ARG A 38 30.84 -28.70 51.77
C ARG A 38 30.66 -27.24 52.18
N SER A 39 30.36 -27.08 53.47
CA SER A 39 30.27 -25.86 54.23
C SER A 39 31.60 -25.11 54.32
N GLN A 40 31.49 -23.78 54.52
CA GLN A 40 32.16 -22.96 55.55
C GLN A 40 33.70 -23.07 55.66
N GLU A 41 34.50 -22.01 55.74
CA GLU A 41 34.30 -20.68 56.32
C GLU A 41 35.68 -19.99 56.26
N LEU A 42 35.74 -18.71 55.95
CA LEU A 42 36.47 -17.74 56.76
C LEU A 42 36.05 -16.32 56.39
N ALA A 43 35.74 -15.56 57.42
CA ALA A 43 35.19 -14.23 57.39
C ALA A 43 36.23 -13.16 57.01
N GLU A 44 35.80 -12.14 56.29
CA GLU A 44 36.44 -10.83 56.27
C GLU A 44 35.38 -9.71 56.11
N ALA A 45 35.71 -8.56 56.70
CA ALA A 45 34.88 -7.49 57.24
C ALA A 45 33.97 -6.69 56.25
N PRO A 46 33.02 -5.87 56.74
CA PRO A 46 32.00 -5.23 55.90
C PRO A 46 32.52 -3.95 55.24
N GLN A 47 32.56 -3.94 53.90
CA GLN A 47 32.70 -2.70 53.14
C GLN A 47 31.33 -2.24 52.61
N SER A 48 31.03 -0.99 52.94
CA SER A 48 29.89 -0.18 52.54
C SER A 48 29.58 -0.28 51.04
N SER A 49 28.37 -0.74 50.71
CA SER A 49 27.81 -0.66 49.36
C SER A 49 27.20 0.73 49.11
N PRO A 50 27.60 1.46 48.05
CA PRO A 50 26.94 2.66 47.59
C PRO A 50 25.92 2.29 46.50
N PHE A 51 24.83 1.64 46.88
CA PHE A 51 23.71 1.43 45.97
C PHE A 51 22.42 1.90 46.63
N SER A 52 22.26 3.23 46.66
CA SER A 52 20.96 3.87 46.62
C SER A 52 20.82 4.55 45.27
N SER A 53 20.23 3.85 44.31
CA SER A 53 19.61 4.52 43.16
C SER A 53 18.18 4.02 43.05
N SER A 54 17.28 4.97 43.27
CA SER A 54 15.85 4.88 43.13
C SER A 54 15.46 4.24 41.80
N THR A 55 14.70 3.16 41.86
CA THR A 55 13.86 2.68 40.77
C THR A 55 12.77 3.74 40.50
N GLN A 56 13.01 4.59 39.49
CA GLN A 56 11.94 5.37 38.88
C GLN A 56 11.13 4.45 37.95
N PRO A 57 9.79 4.42 38.06
CA PRO A 57 8.95 3.62 37.18
C PRO A 57 9.04 4.14 35.74
N ALA A 58 9.04 3.19 34.79
CA ALA A 58 9.10 3.42 33.36
C ALA A 58 7.96 4.32 32.88
N GLY A 59 8.21 5.63 32.85
CA GLY A 59 7.42 6.59 32.09
C GLY A 59 7.62 6.32 30.61
N PHE A 60 6.52 6.34 29.86
CA PHE A 60 6.49 6.44 28.40
C PHE A 60 7.52 7.49 27.95
N ARG A 61 8.66 7.04 27.43
CA ARG A 61 9.52 7.91 26.62
C ARG A 61 8.84 8.09 25.29
N SER A 62 8.13 9.20 25.16
CA SER A 62 7.86 9.84 23.87
C SER A 62 9.19 10.41 23.35
N ASP A 63 10.11 9.53 22.97
CA ASP A 63 11.32 9.94 22.26
C ASP A 63 10.87 10.43 20.89
N GLY A 64 10.99 11.74 20.69
CA GLY A 64 10.48 12.49 19.56
C GLY A 64 11.04 11.98 18.25
N GLY A 65 10.25 11.18 17.53
CA GLY A 65 10.41 11.03 16.10
C GLY A 65 10.29 12.41 15.47
N SER A 66 11.33 12.84 14.75
CA SER A 66 11.45 14.07 13.96
C SER A 66 10.18 14.94 14.00
N ALA A 67 10.21 16.03 14.78
CA ALA A 67 9.10 16.95 14.98
C ALA A 67 8.66 17.71 13.70
N GLY A 68 9.34 17.47 12.58
CA GLY A 68 8.99 18.03 11.28
C GLY A 68 7.67 17.49 10.71
N PRO A 69 7.05 18.23 9.79
CA PRO A 69 5.88 17.77 9.06
C PRO A 69 6.22 16.52 8.24
N ILE A 70 5.28 15.58 8.19
CA ILE A 70 5.32 14.45 7.26
C ILE A 70 4.38 14.71 6.11
N ASN A 71 4.75 14.23 4.93
CA ASN A 71 3.88 14.19 3.77
C ASN A 71 3.37 12.75 3.61
N LEU A 72 2.06 12.51 3.51
CA LEU A 72 1.51 11.17 3.26
C LEU A 72 0.49 11.24 2.13
N ARG A 73 0.46 10.19 1.30
CA ARG A 73 -0.62 10.00 0.34
C ARG A 73 -1.60 8.95 0.86
N LEU A 74 -2.83 9.37 1.11
CA LEU A 74 -3.89 8.56 1.71
C LEU A 74 -5.02 8.33 0.71
N ARG A 75 -5.65 7.17 0.79
CA ARG A 75 -6.95 6.89 0.16
C ARG A 75 -7.99 6.83 1.25
N ILE A 76 -9.05 7.61 1.08
CA ILE A 76 -10.25 7.57 1.91
C ILE A 76 -11.36 6.99 1.06
N ALA A 77 -11.95 5.90 1.51
CA ALA A 77 -12.96 5.13 0.79
C ALA A 77 -14.15 4.81 1.69
N TRP A 78 -15.33 4.69 1.10
CA TRP A 78 -16.54 4.29 1.80
C TRP A 78 -17.51 3.54 0.89
N GLY A 79 -18.45 2.80 1.49
CA GLY A 79 -19.42 1.96 0.79
C GLY A 79 -19.04 0.48 0.79
N GLY A 80 -19.43 -0.27 -0.22
CA GLY A 80 -19.18 -1.70 -0.39
C GLY A 80 -20.40 -2.59 -0.12
N GLY A 81 -21.43 -2.07 0.53
CA GLY A 81 -22.70 -2.75 0.83
C GLY A 81 -23.84 -2.25 -0.05
N VAL A 82 -24.99 -1.97 0.58
CA VAL A 82 -26.13 -1.35 -0.11
C VAL A 82 -25.74 0.04 -0.61
N VAL A 83 -26.19 0.35 -1.83
CA VAL A 83 -25.97 1.64 -2.50
C VAL A 83 -26.53 2.78 -1.66
N ARG A 84 -25.68 3.72 -1.28
CA ARG A 84 -26.04 4.90 -0.47
C ARG A 84 -25.38 6.15 -1.02
N GLN A 85 -25.95 7.29 -0.66
CA GLN A 85 -25.35 8.60 -0.94
C GLN A 85 -24.75 9.14 0.36
N TRP A 86 -23.55 9.70 0.28
CA TRP A 86 -22.79 10.16 1.44
C TRP A 86 -22.50 11.66 1.37
N ARG A 87 -22.50 12.31 2.53
CA ARG A 87 -22.13 13.72 2.70
C ARG A 87 -21.37 13.92 4.01
N GLY A 88 -20.42 14.84 4.02
CA GLY A 88 -19.78 15.28 5.25
C GLY A 88 -18.46 15.98 5.02
N THR A 89 -17.55 15.85 5.97
CA THR A 89 -16.26 16.55 5.96
C THR A 89 -15.10 15.64 6.31
N ILE A 90 -13.95 15.95 5.72
CA ILE A 90 -12.66 15.39 6.08
C ILE A 90 -11.74 16.54 6.43
N THR A 91 -11.16 16.51 7.62
CA THR A 91 -10.38 17.64 8.14
C THR A 91 -9.03 17.19 8.68
N ILE A 92 -8.04 18.07 8.60
CA ILE A 92 -6.75 17.92 9.27
C ILE A 92 -6.61 19.04 10.31
N SER A 93 -6.22 18.68 11.54
CA SER A 93 -6.11 19.65 12.64
C SER A 93 -4.98 20.69 12.43
N ALA A 94 -4.00 20.36 11.60
CA ALA A 94 -2.84 21.18 11.29
C ALA A 94 -2.25 20.77 9.93
N GLY A 95 -1.75 21.73 9.16
CA GLY A 95 -1.09 21.47 7.88
C GLY A 95 -2.03 21.56 6.68
N GLU A 96 -1.65 20.92 5.59
CA GLU A 96 -2.28 21.14 4.28
C GLU A 96 -2.73 19.82 3.63
N ILE A 97 -3.87 19.89 2.93
CA ILE A 97 -4.42 18.82 2.09
C ILE A 97 -4.34 19.27 0.63
N GLU A 98 -3.74 18.43 -0.21
CA GLU A 98 -3.47 18.66 -1.62
C GLU A 98 -3.90 17.46 -2.46
N ASP A 99 -3.80 17.57 -3.79
CA ASP A 99 -4.00 16.48 -4.76
C ASP A 99 -5.30 15.67 -4.57
N LEU A 100 -6.45 16.34 -4.48
CA LEU A 100 -7.74 15.65 -4.38
C LEU A 100 -8.06 14.95 -5.70
N VAL A 101 -7.81 13.64 -5.75
CA VAL A 101 -8.05 12.81 -6.94
C VAL A 101 -9.21 11.87 -6.67
N PRO A 102 -10.40 12.12 -7.25
CA PRO A 102 -11.54 11.21 -7.12
C PRO A 102 -11.23 9.85 -7.75
N ARG A 103 -11.65 8.78 -7.09
CA ARG A 103 -11.54 7.38 -7.54
C ARG A 103 -12.91 6.72 -7.73
N SER A 104 -13.97 7.52 -7.71
CA SER A 104 -15.33 7.12 -8.00
C SER A 104 -15.44 6.49 -9.38
N ILE A 105 -16.32 5.49 -9.52
CA ILE A 105 -16.60 4.81 -10.80
C ILE A 105 -17.15 5.79 -11.84
N HIS A 106 -17.69 6.93 -11.41
CA HIS A 106 -18.13 8.02 -12.26
C HIS A 106 -17.32 9.27 -11.89
N PRO A 107 -16.48 9.82 -12.78
CA PRO A 107 -15.66 10.99 -12.50
C PRO A 107 -16.54 12.24 -12.44
N ILE A 108 -17.25 12.41 -11.33
CA ILE A 108 -17.89 13.67 -10.95
C ILE A 108 -17.14 14.13 -9.69
N PRO A 109 -16.68 15.39 -9.61
CA PRO A 109 -16.04 15.88 -8.40
C PRO A 109 -17.06 15.85 -7.24
N SER A 110 -16.96 14.83 -6.39
CA SER A 110 -17.75 14.70 -5.15
C SER A 110 -17.06 15.36 -3.96
N ALA A 111 -15.87 15.97 -4.16
CA ALA A 111 -15.05 16.56 -3.11
C ALA A 111 -14.49 17.91 -3.55
N HIS A 112 -14.58 18.91 -2.66
CA HIS A 112 -14.04 20.25 -2.88
C HIS A 112 -13.26 20.74 -1.66
N LEU A 113 -12.17 21.48 -1.89
CA LEU A 113 -11.42 22.17 -0.84
C LEU A 113 -12.19 23.39 -0.37
N LEU A 114 -12.30 23.58 0.94
CA LEU A 114 -12.73 24.85 1.52
C LEU A 114 -11.51 25.73 1.82
N PRO A 115 -11.57 27.05 1.58
CA PRO A 115 -10.58 27.97 2.12
C PRO A 115 -10.59 27.85 3.65
N ALA A 116 -9.41 27.88 4.27
CA ALA A 116 -9.31 27.69 5.71
C ALA A 116 -10.16 28.73 6.45
N ILE A 117 -10.91 28.24 7.43
CA ILE A 117 -11.68 29.07 8.34
C ILE A 117 -10.66 29.69 9.30
N SER A 118 -10.18 30.89 8.97
CA SER A 118 -9.65 31.78 9.99
C SER A 118 -10.80 32.04 10.96
N SER A 119 -10.59 31.75 12.24
CA SER A 119 -11.54 32.02 13.32
C SER A 119 -12.22 33.38 13.11
N LEU A 120 -13.53 33.36 12.85
CA LEU A 120 -14.39 34.55 12.79
C LEU A 120 -14.27 35.28 14.13
N THR A 121 -13.44 36.32 14.15
CA THR A 121 -13.59 37.39 15.14
C THR A 121 -14.77 38.22 14.65
N VAL A 122 -15.86 38.19 15.41
CA VAL A 122 -16.96 39.14 15.29
C VAL A 122 -16.36 40.52 15.58
N GLY A 123 -16.14 41.29 14.53
CA GLY A 123 -15.70 42.68 14.58
C GLY A 123 -16.60 43.50 13.66
N THR A 124 -17.47 44.28 14.27
CA THR A 124 -18.39 45.23 13.65
C THR A 124 -17.67 46.26 12.77
N ASP A 125 -18.19 46.44 11.54
CA ASP A 125 -18.22 47.62 10.66
C ASP A 125 -17.30 48.83 10.96
N ASN A 126 -16.42 49.19 10.00
CA ASN A 126 -16.66 50.28 9.03
C ASN A 126 -15.39 50.72 8.26
N SER A 127 -15.60 51.00 6.97
CA SER A 127 -14.94 51.99 6.08
C SER A 127 -13.45 51.88 5.68
N ASP A 128 -13.26 51.50 4.41
CA ASP A 128 -12.63 52.26 3.31
C ASP A 128 -11.11 52.56 3.23
N SER A 129 -10.64 52.54 1.97
CA SER A 129 -9.39 53.09 1.40
C SER A 129 -8.19 52.19 1.06
N LEU A 130 -7.62 52.55 -0.09
CA LEU A 130 -6.69 51.90 -1.01
C LEU A 130 -5.21 52.32 -0.80
N VAL A 131 -4.28 51.39 -1.11
CA VAL A 131 -2.97 51.56 -1.79
C VAL A 131 -1.66 51.82 -0.98
N ARG A 132 -0.68 50.92 -1.26
CA ARG A 132 0.81 51.02 -1.43
C ARG A 132 1.82 50.51 -0.37
N HIS A 133 2.61 49.51 -0.84
CA HIS A 133 4.04 49.16 -0.68
C HIS A 133 4.86 49.68 0.53
N ASN A 134 5.50 48.79 1.30
CA ASN A 134 6.89 48.34 1.12
C ASN A 134 7.34 47.33 2.20
N ALA A 135 8.36 46.54 1.85
CA ALA A 135 8.96 45.43 2.61
C ALA A 135 9.69 45.82 3.90
N SER A 136 9.82 44.88 4.84
CA SER A 136 11.10 44.27 5.28
C SER A 136 11.10 43.78 6.75
N VAL A 137 11.46 42.50 6.91
CA VAL A 137 12.31 41.90 7.97
C VAL A 137 11.74 41.66 9.39
N ASP A 138 11.89 40.38 9.77
CA ASP A 138 11.98 39.74 11.08
C ASP A 138 10.85 39.89 12.11
N GLY A 139 10.17 38.76 12.35
CA GLY A 139 9.29 38.59 13.50
C GLY A 139 8.60 37.23 13.53
N GLN A 140 9.32 36.21 14.02
CA GLN A 140 8.80 34.98 14.65
C GLN A 140 7.65 34.25 13.92
N ALA A 141 8.00 33.13 13.29
CA ALA A 141 7.07 32.07 12.91
C ALA A 141 6.37 31.45 14.14
N ARG A 142 5.34 32.13 14.67
CA ARG A 142 4.21 31.48 15.30
C ARG A 142 3.37 30.91 14.17
N GLY A 143 3.69 29.67 13.76
CA GLY A 143 2.92 28.95 12.76
C GLY A 143 1.47 28.85 13.22
N GLN A 144 0.60 29.68 12.64
CA GLN A 144 -0.84 29.48 12.72
C GLN A 144 -1.12 28.11 12.14
N SER A 145 -1.49 27.17 12.99
CA SER A 145 -1.95 25.84 12.59
C SER A 145 -3.25 26.01 11.82
N LYS A 146 -3.13 26.24 10.51
CA LYS A 146 -4.25 26.34 9.60
C LYS A 146 -4.86 24.94 9.51
N SER A 147 -6.06 24.76 10.04
CA SER A 147 -6.85 23.56 9.78
C SER A 147 -7.43 23.66 8.37
N GLN A 148 -7.48 22.54 7.68
CA GLN A 148 -8.04 22.47 6.32
C GLN A 148 -9.13 21.40 6.28
N ALA A 149 -10.18 21.69 5.52
CA ALA A 149 -11.33 20.84 5.37
C ALA A 149 -11.61 20.55 3.88
N VAL A 150 -11.96 19.30 3.62
CA VAL A 150 -12.54 18.81 2.37
C VAL A 150 -14.01 18.55 2.63
N PHE A 151 -14.89 19.14 1.83
CA PHE A 151 -16.31 18.82 1.87
C PHE A 151 -16.61 17.72 0.85
N VAL A 152 -17.28 16.66 1.30
CA VAL A 152 -17.72 15.54 0.48
C VAL A 152 -19.22 15.64 0.29
N GLN A 153 -19.66 15.64 -0.97
CA GLN A 153 -21.07 15.54 -1.34
C GLN A 153 -21.18 14.71 -2.61
N GLN A 154 -21.60 13.45 -2.45
CA GLN A 154 -21.92 12.63 -3.60
C GLN A 154 -23.16 13.15 -4.30
N ASN A 155 -23.15 13.20 -5.64
CA ASN A 155 -24.28 13.67 -6.43
C ASN A 155 -25.32 12.58 -6.71
N LYS A 156 -24.91 11.31 -6.66
CA LYS A 156 -25.79 10.14 -6.84
C LYS A 156 -25.39 9.07 -5.83
N PRO A 157 -26.33 8.24 -5.36
CA PRO A 157 -26.02 7.05 -4.59
C PRO A 157 -25.04 6.16 -5.37
N SER A 158 -23.99 5.66 -4.70
CA SER A 158 -23.04 4.72 -5.29
C SER A 158 -22.84 3.51 -4.38
N GLN A 159 -22.50 2.37 -4.98
CA GLN A 159 -22.12 1.19 -4.19
C GLN A 159 -20.80 1.43 -3.47
N PHE A 160 -19.87 2.15 -4.10
CA PHE A 160 -18.54 2.42 -3.58
C PHE A 160 -18.06 3.77 -4.06
N ASP A 161 -17.31 4.47 -3.21
CA ASP A 161 -16.63 5.70 -3.57
C ASP A 161 -15.33 5.87 -2.78
N ALA A 162 -14.41 6.64 -3.33
CA ALA A 162 -13.14 6.95 -2.71
C ALA A 162 -12.51 8.17 -3.37
N PHE A 163 -11.56 8.78 -2.66
CA PHE A 163 -10.61 9.71 -3.26
C PHE A 163 -9.24 9.58 -2.60
N ASP A 164 -8.22 9.92 -3.38
CA ASP A 164 -6.86 10.03 -2.89
C ASP A 164 -6.58 11.49 -2.50
N ILE A 165 -5.78 11.68 -1.45
CA ILE A 165 -5.27 12.98 -1.01
C ILE A 165 -3.77 12.90 -0.71
N SER A 166 -3.08 14.01 -0.91
CA SER A 166 -1.76 14.28 -0.33
C SER A 166 -1.96 15.13 0.92
N VAL A 167 -1.32 14.78 2.05
CA VAL A 167 -1.41 15.54 3.30
C VAL A 167 -0.02 15.86 3.79
N THR A 168 0.29 17.15 3.99
CA THR A 168 1.55 17.63 4.57
C THR A 168 1.27 18.27 5.92
N ALA A 169 1.63 17.59 7.01
CA ALA A 169 1.27 18.02 8.36
C ALA A 169 2.16 17.39 9.44
N PRO A 170 2.21 17.93 10.67
CA PRO A 170 2.87 17.29 11.80
C PRO A 170 2.40 15.84 12.01
N ARG A 171 3.29 14.95 12.46
CA ARG A 171 2.96 13.53 12.73
C ARG A 171 1.74 13.34 13.64
N GLN A 172 1.57 14.25 14.60
CA GLN A 172 0.49 14.24 15.59
C GLN A 172 -0.76 15.01 15.13
N ALA A 173 -0.74 15.60 13.93
CA ALA A 173 -1.93 16.20 13.36
C ALA A 173 -3.01 15.12 13.20
N ILE A 174 -4.22 15.45 13.62
CA ILE A 174 -5.35 14.54 13.65
C ILE A 174 -6.11 14.67 12.34
N LEU A 175 -6.18 13.55 11.61
CA LEU A 175 -7.10 13.38 10.51
C LEU A 175 -8.47 12.96 11.08
N THR A 176 -9.48 13.75 10.77
CA THR A 176 -10.88 13.48 11.12
C THR A 176 -11.68 13.24 9.84
N VAL A 177 -12.42 12.14 9.80
CA VAL A 177 -13.40 11.81 8.77
C VAL A 177 -14.76 11.76 9.45
N GLU A 178 -15.71 12.54 8.95
CA GLU A 178 -17.09 12.61 9.43
C GLU A 178 -18.00 12.61 8.20
N LEU A 179 -18.43 11.43 7.77
CA LEU A 179 -19.40 11.27 6.68
C LEU A 179 -20.68 10.61 7.19
N ALA A 180 -21.84 11.04 6.72
CA ALA A 180 -23.12 10.42 7.02
C ALA A 180 -23.83 10.02 5.73
N ALA A 181 -24.60 8.93 5.78
CA ALA A 181 -25.50 8.58 4.70
C ALA A 181 -26.66 9.58 4.64
N VAL A 182 -27.02 10.02 3.44
CA VAL A 182 -28.03 11.06 3.20
C VAL A 182 -29.45 10.52 3.44
N ASP A 183 -29.65 9.23 3.14
CA ASP A 183 -30.91 8.51 3.32
C ASP A 183 -31.14 8.07 4.78
N ASP A 184 -30.07 7.84 5.54
CA ASP A 184 -30.13 7.46 6.94
C ASP A 184 -28.95 8.04 7.73
N SER A 185 -29.19 9.13 8.46
CA SER A 185 -28.16 9.83 9.23
C SER A 185 -27.61 9.03 10.42
N SER A 186 -28.26 7.91 10.81
CA SER A 186 -27.72 7.03 11.84
C SER A 186 -26.49 6.26 11.36
N ILE A 187 -26.31 6.13 10.05
CA ILE A 187 -25.17 5.47 9.42
C ILE A 187 -24.08 6.51 9.15
N HIS A 188 -23.01 6.45 9.93
CA HIS A 188 -21.91 7.42 9.88
C HIS A 188 -20.54 6.72 9.80
N PHE A 189 -19.67 7.29 8.98
CA PHE A 189 -18.25 7.00 8.99
C PHE A 189 -17.54 8.08 9.81
N GLU A 190 -17.29 7.76 11.07
CA GLU A 190 -16.50 8.59 11.98
C GLU A 190 -15.12 7.95 12.21
N LEU A 191 -14.06 8.71 11.93
CA LEU A 191 -12.69 8.29 12.20
C LEU A 191 -11.87 9.48 12.66
N ARG A 192 -11.16 9.32 13.78
CA ARG A 192 -10.23 10.33 14.31
C ARG A 192 -8.91 9.69 14.68
N ARG A 193 -7.84 9.94 13.91
CA ARG A 193 -6.52 9.31 14.11
C ARG A 193 -5.37 10.28 13.80
N PRO A 194 -4.25 10.23 14.54
CA PRO A 194 -3.04 10.99 14.17
C PRO A 194 -2.44 10.45 12.87
N LEU A 195 -1.79 11.30 12.07
CA LEU A 195 -1.15 10.86 10.82
C LEU A 195 -0.08 9.79 11.03
N ALA A 196 0.61 9.79 12.17
CA ALA A 196 1.55 8.74 12.55
C ALA A 196 0.93 7.33 12.52
N PHE A 197 -0.38 7.20 12.78
CA PHE A 197 -1.11 5.94 12.69
C PHE A 197 -1.03 5.36 11.27
N PHE A 198 -1.27 6.21 10.25
CA PHE A 198 -1.33 5.81 8.84
C PHE A 198 0.04 5.54 8.21
N VAL A 199 1.14 5.85 8.91
CA VAL A 199 2.48 5.45 8.46
C VAL A 199 2.59 3.93 8.41
N THR A 200 2.00 3.22 9.37
CA THR A 200 2.17 1.78 9.58
C THR A 200 0.87 0.97 9.50
N ARG A 201 -0.29 1.59 9.76
CA ARG A 201 -1.59 0.91 9.86
C ARG A 201 -2.62 1.54 8.93
N ASP A 202 -3.58 0.73 8.54
CA ASP A 202 -4.79 1.20 7.88
C ASP A 202 -5.93 1.23 8.92
N ALA A 203 -6.94 2.06 8.69
CA ALA A 203 -8.16 2.09 9.49
C ALA A 203 -9.33 1.58 8.64
N GLU A 204 -10.16 0.76 9.24
CA GLU A 204 -11.40 0.25 8.66
C GLU A 204 -12.49 0.28 9.73
N VAL A 205 -13.70 0.69 9.34
CA VAL A 205 -14.88 0.81 10.19
C VAL A 205 -16.04 0.19 9.44
N GLU A 206 -16.74 -0.76 10.06
CA GLU A 206 -18.02 -1.25 9.54
C GLU A 206 -19.11 -0.21 9.82
N LEU A 207 -19.85 0.18 8.78
CA LEU A 207 -20.81 1.30 8.84
C LEU A 207 -22.24 0.80 9.04
N ASP A 208 -22.55 -0.40 8.54
CA ASP A 208 -23.86 -1.04 8.73
C ASP A 208 -23.76 -2.57 8.57
N ASN A 209 -24.86 -3.26 8.90
CA ASN A 209 -24.98 -4.72 8.76
C ASN A 209 -25.17 -5.19 7.30
N THR A 210 -25.14 -4.26 6.33
CA THR A 210 -25.29 -4.57 4.89
C THR A 210 -23.94 -4.67 4.18
N GLY A 211 -22.84 -4.49 4.93
CA GLY A 211 -21.48 -4.59 4.43
C GLY A 211 -20.89 -3.26 3.96
N ASN A 212 -21.51 -2.11 4.25
CA ASN A 212 -20.86 -0.82 4.04
C ASN A 212 -19.70 -0.65 5.02
N ARG A 213 -18.55 -0.19 4.52
CA ARG A 213 -17.32 0.01 5.30
C ARG A 213 -16.70 1.35 4.95
N GLY A 214 -16.12 2.02 5.94
CA GLY A 214 -15.27 3.19 5.78
C GLY A 214 -13.82 2.78 5.93
N GLN A 215 -12.94 3.24 5.06
CA GLN A 215 -11.53 2.88 5.06
C GLN A 215 -10.65 4.11 4.86
N VAL A 216 -9.59 4.22 5.65
CA VAL A 216 -8.48 5.15 5.41
C VAL A 216 -7.20 4.36 5.40
N ARG A 217 -6.49 4.40 4.27
CA ARG A 217 -5.24 3.67 4.09
C ARG A 217 -4.20 4.50 3.38
N ARG A 218 -2.93 4.18 3.63
CA ARG A 218 -1.83 4.75 2.88
C ARG A 218 -1.80 4.15 1.48
N ILE A 219 -1.69 4.98 0.42
CA ILE A 219 -1.68 4.43 -0.94
C ILE A 219 -0.42 3.57 -1.15
N ALA A 220 -0.56 2.48 -1.90
CA ALA A 220 0.53 1.52 -2.10
C ALA A 220 1.81 2.16 -2.70
N GLY A 221 1.64 3.16 -3.57
CA GLY A 221 2.75 3.88 -4.19
C GLY A 221 3.48 4.86 -3.27
N ASP A 222 2.99 5.10 -2.05
CA ASP A 222 3.54 6.11 -1.16
C ASP A 222 4.77 5.63 -0.38
N ARG A 223 4.85 4.33 -0.06
CA ARG A 223 5.97 3.77 0.72
C ARG A 223 7.27 3.75 -0.08
N LEU A 224 7.18 3.42 -1.36
CA LEU A 224 8.29 3.42 -2.30
C LEU A 224 7.90 4.28 -3.49
N ARG A 225 8.30 5.55 -3.49
CA ARG A 225 7.99 6.49 -4.55
C ARG A 225 8.95 6.28 -5.72
N ILE A 226 8.43 6.29 -6.93
CA ILE A 226 9.22 6.19 -8.16
C ILE A 226 9.17 7.57 -8.81
N VAL A 227 10.34 8.15 -9.00
CA VAL A 227 10.52 9.44 -9.66
C VAL A 227 11.18 9.17 -11.02
N THR A 228 10.55 9.63 -12.09
CA THR A 228 11.07 9.52 -13.45
C THR A 228 10.60 10.74 -14.23
N GLU A 229 11.37 11.14 -15.24
CA GLU A 229 11.03 12.28 -16.12
C GLU A 229 9.95 11.91 -17.15
N ARG A 230 9.71 10.61 -17.36
CA ARG A 230 8.77 10.13 -18.37
C ARG A 230 7.33 10.22 -17.89
N VAL A 231 6.44 10.62 -18.79
CA VAL A 231 5.00 10.74 -18.53
C VAL A 231 4.23 9.42 -18.65
N HIS A 232 4.80 8.41 -19.33
CA HIS A 232 4.16 7.11 -19.54
C HIS A 232 5.12 5.94 -19.29
N LEU A 233 4.54 4.78 -18.97
CA LEU A 233 5.24 3.51 -18.75
C LEU A 233 5.11 2.55 -19.96
N VAL A 234 4.96 3.14 -21.15
CA VAL A 234 5.02 2.45 -22.45
C VAL A 234 6.40 2.70 -23.08
N PHE A 235 7.04 1.64 -23.56
CA PHE A 235 8.43 1.67 -24.03
C PHE A 235 8.58 1.01 -25.39
N HIS A 236 9.62 1.41 -26.12
CA HIS A 236 10.12 0.66 -27.25
C HIS A 236 11.15 -0.40 -26.81
N PRO A 237 11.33 -1.49 -27.58
CA PRO A 237 12.41 -2.45 -27.37
C PRO A 237 13.78 -1.78 -27.23
N GLN A 238 14.61 -2.30 -26.33
CA GLN A 238 16.01 -1.84 -26.11
C GLN A 238 16.15 -0.41 -25.59
N GLU A 239 15.05 0.27 -25.28
CA GLU A 239 15.09 1.53 -24.59
C GLU A 239 15.70 1.40 -23.20
N LEU A 240 16.20 2.50 -22.64
CA LEU A 240 16.68 2.55 -21.27
C LEU A 240 15.67 3.30 -20.40
N PHE A 241 15.17 2.64 -19.36
CA PHE A 241 14.30 3.27 -18.39
C PHE A 241 15.11 3.76 -17.19
N GLU A 242 15.25 5.08 -17.08
CA GLU A 242 15.91 5.75 -15.97
C GLU A 242 14.90 6.26 -14.93
N LEU A 243 15.18 5.97 -13.65
CA LEU A 243 14.34 6.39 -12.53
C LEU A 243 15.12 6.49 -11.23
N THR A 244 14.50 7.12 -10.24
CA THR A 244 14.94 7.15 -8.85
C THR A 244 13.89 6.49 -7.96
N LEU A 245 14.31 5.58 -7.09
CA LEU A 245 13.48 5.02 -6.04
C LEU A 245 13.68 5.81 -4.76
N VAL A 246 12.61 6.41 -4.23
CA VAL A 246 12.60 7.19 -2.99
C VAL A 246 11.74 6.46 -1.97
N PRO A 247 12.35 5.71 -1.03
CA PRO A 247 11.62 5.19 0.11
C PRO A 247 11.12 6.33 0.98
N HIS A 248 9.93 6.17 1.54
CA HIS A 248 9.27 7.26 2.21
C HIS A 248 8.52 6.75 3.44
N GLN A 249 8.84 7.29 4.61
CA GLN A 249 8.17 6.96 5.87
C GLN A 249 8.02 5.44 6.10
N LEU A 250 9.10 4.64 5.99
CA LEU A 250 9.05 3.18 6.15
C LEU A 250 8.92 2.70 7.62
N GLY A 251 8.41 3.55 8.50
CA GLY A 251 8.30 3.33 9.95
C GLY A 251 9.42 3.99 10.74
N GLU A 252 9.26 4.03 12.07
CA GLU A 252 10.19 4.71 12.99
C GLU A 252 11.35 3.80 13.41
N ASN A 253 12.48 4.41 13.76
CA ASN A 253 13.66 3.79 14.37
C ASN A 253 14.23 2.59 13.60
N LYS A 254 14.23 2.69 12.27
CA LYS A 254 14.78 1.66 11.37
C LYS A 254 16.27 1.86 11.17
N THR A 255 17.08 1.38 12.11
CA THR A 255 18.54 1.34 11.97
C THR A 255 19.04 0.03 11.39
N GLY A 256 20.23 0.07 10.82
CA GLY A 256 20.99 -1.11 10.44
C GLY A 256 21.12 -1.31 8.93
N ASN A 257 21.44 -2.54 8.56
CA ASN A 257 21.73 -2.91 7.18
C ASN A 257 20.46 -3.33 6.43
N TYR A 258 20.24 -2.71 5.29
CA TYR A 258 19.13 -3.04 4.39
C TYR A 258 19.65 -3.30 2.98
N ARG A 259 18.77 -3.85 2.15
CA ARG A 259 19.00 -4.07 0.73
C ARG A 259 17.81 -3.59 -0.06
N TYR A 260 18.07 -2.78 -1.08
CA TYR A 260 17.12 -2.55 -2.14
C TYR A 260 17.25 -3.63 -3.20
N GLU A 261 16.12 -4.10 -3.69
CA GLU A 261 16.02 -5.05 -4.79
C GLU A 261 15.09 -4.50 -5.87
N LEU A 262 15.46 -4.77 -7.11
CA LEU A 262 14.68 -4.49 -8.31
C LEU A 262 14.66 -5.73 -9.18
N ASP A 263 13.46 -6.14 -9.59
CA ASP A 263 13.27 -7.23 -10.53
C ASP A 263 12.36 -6.82 -11.68
N VAL A 264 12.71 -7.20 -12.90
CA VAL A 264 11.81 -7.10 -14.07
C VAL A 264 11.32 -8.50 -14.38
N ILE A 265 10.01 -8.69 -14.28
CA ILE A 265 9.35 -9.98 -14.42
C ILE A 265 8.47 -9.94 -15.67
N ALA A 266 8.74 -10.83 -16.62
CA ALA A 266 7.89 -11.04 -17.77
C ALA A 266 6.58 -11.69 -17.31
N VAL A 267 5.44 -11.03 -17.54
CA VAL A 267 4.14 -11.48 -17.01
C VAL A 267 3.69 -12.78 -17.66
N ALA A 268 3.93 -12.93 -18.96
CA ALA A 268 3.50 -14.10 -19.72
C ALA A 268 4.19 -15.40 -19.26
N GLU A 269 5.50 -15.34 -19.00
CA GLU A 269 6.29 -16.49 -18.55
C GLU A 269 6.45 -16.58 -17.02
N ASN A 270 6.00 -15.56 -16.29
CA ASN A 270 6.29 -15.36 -14.87
C ASN A 270 7.78 -15.51 -14.54
N LEU A 271 8.63 -15.01 -15.42
CA LEU A 271 10.08 -15.18 -15.37
C LEU A 271 10.76 -13.86 -15.02
N ASN A 272 11.64 -13.88 -14.02
CA ASN A 272 12.52 -12.75 -13.74
C ASN A 272 13.62 -12.70 -14.81
N ILE A 273 13.63 -11.63 -15.59
CA ILE A 273 14.54 -11.44 -16.72
C ILE A 273 15.61 -10.39 -16.44
N HIS A 274 15.51 -9.63 -15.36
CA HIS A 274 16.50 -8.64 -14.97
C HIS A 274 16.45 -8.38 -13.48
N HIS A 275 17.60 -8.39 -12.81
CA HIS A 275 17.72 -8.17 -11.38
C HIS A 275 18.81 -7.14 -11.08
N GLN A 276 18.52 -6.22 -10.16
CA GLN A 276 19.48 -5.30 -9.57
C GLN A 276 19.29 -5.24 -8.06
N GLN A 277 20.39 -5.01 -7.33
CA GLN A 277 20.36 -4.82 -5.88
C GLN A 277 21.35 -3.76 -5.44
N ARG A 278 21.07 -3.13 -4.30
CA ARG A 278 21.96 -2.18 -3.64
C ARG A 278 21.90 -2.34 -2.13
N ALA A 279 23.05 -2.57 -1.50
CA ALA A 279 23.14 -2.54 -0.04
C ALA A 279 23.15 -1.10 0.45
N ILE A 280 22.50 -0.86 1.59
CA ILE A 280 22.47 0.42 2.27
C ILE A 280 22.59 0.21 3.78
N GLU A 281 23.09 1.21 4.46
CA GLU A 281 23.07 1.30 5.92
C GLU A 281 22.25 2.53 6.30
N VAL A 282 21.38 2.38 7.30
CA VAL A 282 20.53 3.46 7.81
C VAL A 282 20.93 3.75 9.26
N ALA A 283 21.41 4.96 9.51
CA ALA A 283 21.75 5.44 10.84
C ALA A 283 20.50 5.85 11.65
N ALA A 284 20.63 5.97 12.98
CA ALA A 284 19.50 6.16 13.91
C ALA A 284 18.62 7.38 13.68
N THR A 285 19.14 8.38 12.99
CA THR A 285 18.48 9.66 12.75
C THR A 285 18.25 9.94 11.26
N GLU A 286 18.59 9.00 10.38
CA GLU A 286 18.53 9.21 8.93
C GLU A 286 17.33 8.49 8.32
N GLU A 287 16.71 9.16 7.34
CA GLU A 287 15.73 8.50 6.48
C GLU A 287 16.42 7.53 5.52
N PHE A 288 15.65 6.59 4.97
CA PHE A 288 16.16 5.67 3.96
C PHE A 288 16.70 6.43 2.74
N PRO A 289 17.97 6.23 2.33
CA PRO A 289 18.56 6.96 1.23
C PRO A 289 17.90 6.61 -0.10
N ALA A 290 17.72 7.58 -0.99
CA ALA A 290 17.20 7.32 -2.32
C ALA A 290 18.16 6.46 -3.16
N TRP A 291 17.60 5.57 -3.98
CA TRP A 291 18.35 4.88 -5.02
C TRP A 291 18.23 5.64 -6.34
N ASN A 292 19.20 6.53 -6.54
CA ASN A 292 19.27 7.41 -7.69
C ASN A 292 19.78 6.68 -8.93
N GLN A 293 19.37 7.18 -10.11
CA GLN A 293 19.89 6.76 -11.42
C GLN A 293 19.84 5.25 -11.67
N ILE A 294 18.74 4.62 -11.25
CA ILE A 294 18.46 3.22 -11.60
C ILE A 294 18.25 3.17 -13.12
N LYS A 295 18.97 2.26 -13.78
CA LYS A 295 18.93 2.05 -15.22
C LYS A 295 18.39 0.65 -15.50
N ILE A 296 17.18 0.56 -16.05
CA ILE A 296 16.54 -0.70 -16.41
C ILE A 296 16.58 -0.85 -17.93
N PRO A 297 17.29 -1.86 -18.47
CA PRO A 297 17.24 -2.15 -19.90
C PRO A 297 15.86 -2.72 -20.26
N ILE A 298 15.15 -2.06 -21.19
CA ILE A 298 13.85 -2.52 -21.64
C ILE A 298 14.02 -3.77 -22.52
N PRO A 299 13.24 -4.85 -22.26
CA PRO A 299 13.34 -6.09 -23.03
C PRO A 299 13.10 -5.86 -24.52
N THR A 300 13.71 -6.70 -25.36
CA THR A 300 13.52 -6.67 -26.82
C THR A 300 12.15 -7.17 -27.25
N ARG A 301 11.52 -8.00 -26.42
CA ARG A 301 10.28 -8.68 -26.72
C ARG A 301 9.09 -7.78 -26.34
N PRO A 302 8.10 -7.60 -27.22
CA PRO A 302 6.88 -6.89 -26.87
C PRO A 302 6.09 -7.66 -25.81
N GLY A 303 5.46 -6.95 -24.89
CA GLY A 303 4.69 -7.56 -23.81
C GLY A 303 4.49 -6.67 -22.59
N ILE A 304 3.85 -7.23 -21.57
CA ILE A 304 3.64 -6.59 -20.28
C ILE A 304 4.66 -7.15 -19.30
N TYR A 305 5.32 -6.25 -18.57
CA TYR A 305 6.33 -6.60 -17.57
C TYR A 305 6.00 -5.95 -16.24
N ASN A 306 6.20 -6.69 -15.16
CA ASN A 306 6.14 -6.16 -13.80
C ASN A 306 7.55 -5.74 -13.38
N VAL A 307 7.72 -4.48 -12.98
CA VAL A 307 8.92 -4.03 -12.29
C VAL A 307 8.63 -4.01 -10.79
N ARG A 308 9.26 -4.90 -10.05
CA ARG A 308 9.15 -5.03 -8.60
C ARG A 308 10.30 -4.31 -7.93
N PHE A 309 9.98 -3.42 -7.00
CA PHE A 309 10.92 -2.78 -6.08
C PHE A 309 10.66 -3.30 -4.68
N ALA A 310 11.72 -3.62 -3.93
CA ALA A 310 11.61 -4.06 -2.55
C ALA A 310 12.73 -3.49 -1.68
N VAL A 311 12.42 -3.30 -0.40
CA VAL A 311 13.39 -2.98 0.66
C VAL A 311 13.38 -4.11 1.66
N LEU A 312 14.52 -4.76 1.89
CA LEU A 312 14.66 -5.91 2.78
C LEU A 312 15.60 -5.56 3.93
N ALA A 313 15.27 -6.01 5.13
CA ALA A 313 16.18 -5.92 6.28
C ALA A 313 17.17 -7.09 6.22
N LYS A 314 18.46 -6.81 6.35
CA LYS A 314 19.50 -7.84 6.44
C LYS A 314 19.59 -8.31 7.89
N ARG A 315 18.96 -9.43 8.25
CA ARG A 315 19.08 -10.03 9.59
C ARG A 315 20.23 -11.04 9.64
N PHE A 316 20.93 -11.09 10.77
CA PHE A 316 22.11 -11.95 10.97
C PHE A 316 21.75 -13.44 11.14
N THR A 317 20.48 -13.77 11.39
CA THR A 317 19.97 -15.15 11.50
C THR A 317 19.35 -15.59 10.18
N ASP A 318 20.14 -15.64 9.11
CA ASP A 318 19.67 -15.95 7.74
C ASP A 318 19.59 -17.47 7.48
N THR A 319 19.17 -18.23 8.49
CA THR A 319 18.98 -19.68 8.39
C THR A 319 17.48 -20.00 8.43
N PHE A 320 16.94 -20.31 7.23
CA PHE A 320 15.66 -21.00 6.97
C PHE A 320 14.33 -20.24 6.97
N VAL A 321 14.28 -18.91 7.16
CA VAL A 321 13.01 -18.14 7.03
C VAL A 321 13.14 -17.04 5.98
N ARG A 322 12.36 -17.15 4.89
CA ARG A 322 12.25 -16.12 3.84
C ARG A 322 11.90 -14.78 4.47
N THR A 323 12.82 -13.82 4.45
CA THR A 323 12.61 -12.49 5.02
C THR A 323 11.52 -11.77 4.21
N SER A 324 10.45 -11.35 4.89
CA SER A 324 9.43 -10.51 4.26
C SER A 324 10.00 -9.11 4.02
N PRO A 325 9.75 -8.50 2.84
CA PRO A 325 10.24 -7.16 2.57
C PRO A 325 9.59 -6.15 3.51
N LEU A 326 10.36 -5.16 3.98
CA LEU A 326 9.88 -4.03 4.77
C LEU A 326 8.85 -3.22 3.98
N ALA A 327 9.12 -3.04 2.70
CA ALA A 327 8.20 -2.44 1.75
C ALA A 327 8.42 -3.05 0.36
N GLN A 328 7.34 -3.16 -0.40
CA GLN A 328 7.36 -3.61 -1.78
C GLN A 328 6.42 -2.76 -2.62
N ARG A 329 6.82 -2.47 -3.85
CA ARG A 329 5.98 -1.83 -4.86
C ARG A 329 6.17 -2.56 -6.19
N MET A 330 5.07 -2.77 -6.89
CA MET A 330 5.07 -3.30 -8.25
C MET A 330 4.48 -2.26 -9.18
N VAL A 331 5.13 -2.00 -10.30
CA VAL A 331 4.61 -1.19 -11.39
C VAL A 331 4.62 -1.99 -12.68
N GLN A 332 3.67 -1.71 -13.55
CA GLN A 332 3.59 -2.37 -14.85
C GLN A 332 4.17 -1.45 -15.92
N ILE A 333 5.00 -2.03 -16.77
CA ILE A 333 5.48 -1.40 -17.99
C ILE A 333 5.01 -2.20 -19.19
N VAL A 334 4.78 -1.52 -20.30
CA VAL A 334 4.33 -2.13 -21.56
C VAL A 334 5.38 -1.86 -22.62
N VAL A 335 5.85 -2.91 -23.28
CA VAL A 335 6.78 -2.81 -24.40
C VAL A 335 6.02 -3.00 -25.69
N VAL A 336 6.07 -2.01 -26.58
CA VAL A 336 5.38 -1.99 -27.87
C VAL A 336 6.38 -1.86 -29.03
N GLY A 337 6.14 -2.64 -30.08
CA GLY A 337 7.11 -2.83 -31.17
C GLY A 337 8.12 -3.93 -30.86
N GLY A 338 8.86 -4.38 -31.89
CA GLY A 338 9.82 -5.48 -31.78
C GLY A 338 9.40 -6.74 -32.54
N LYS A 339 10.23 -7.77 -32.49
CA LYS A 339 9.91 -9.07 -33.11
C LYS A 339 8.93 -9.81 -32.22
N SER A 340 7.67 -9.89 -32.64
CA SER A 340 6.72 -10.80 -32.02
C SER A 340 7.29 -12.22 -32.04
N PRO A 341 7.17 -12.98 -30.94
CA PRO A 341 7.48 -14.40 -31.00
C PRO A 341 6.63 -15.02 -32.13
N VAL A 342 7.26 -15.79 -33.01
CA VAL A 342 6.53 -16.66 -33.92
C VAL A 342 5.71 -17.60 -33.02
N PRO A 343 4.37 -17.65 -33.17
CA PRO A 343 3.55 -18.55 -32.37
C PRO A 343 4.12 -19.97 -32.45
N ALA A 344 4.45 -20.59 -31.30
CA ALA A 344 5.03 -21.94 -31.26
C ALA A 344 4.09 -22.99 -31.88
N VAL A 345 2.81 -22.67 -31.96
CA VAL A 345 1.84 -23.35 -32.80
C VAL A 345 1.29 -22.26 -33.72
N ALA A 346 1.45 -22.41 -35.04
CA ALA A 346 0.69 -21.62 -36.00
C ALA A 346 -0.78 -21.82 -35.67
N THR A 347 -1.37 -20.89 -34.91
CA THR A 347 -2.78 -20.94 -34.58
C THR A 347 -3.48 -20.81 -35.92
N LYS A 348 -3.98 -21.92 -36.46
CA LYS A 348 -4.86 -21.89 -37.62
C LYS A 348 -6.07 -21.10 -37.15
N TRP A 349 -6.13 -19.84 -37.56
CA TRP A 349 -7.32 -19.01 -37.42
C TRP A 349 -8.47 -19.82 -38.03
N ARG A 350 -9.33 -20.34 -37.16
CA ARG A 350 -10.55 -21.00 -37.57
C ARG A 350 -11.61 -19.93 -37.57
N GLU A 351 -12.00 -19.48 -38.76
CA GLU A 351 -13.16 -18.60 -38.92
C GLU A 351 -14.34 -19.24 -38.19
N VAL A 352 -14.74 -18.61 -37.09
CA VAL A 352 -15.80 -19.12 -36.23
C VAL A 352 -17.15 -18.92 -36.90
N THR A 353 -17.26 -17.83 -37.66
CA THR A 353 -18.46 -17.43 -38.39
C THR A 353 -18.14 -16.23 -39.29
N ASN A 354 -18.93 -16.03 -40.34
CA ASN A 354 -18.90 -14.91 -41.26
C ASN A 354 -20.34 -14.45 -41.50
N TYR A 355 -20.58 -13.15 -41.55
CA TYR A 355 -21.92 -12.63 -41.82
C TYR A 355 -21.86 -11.40 -42.73
N ASN A 356 -22.88 -11.30 -43.59
CA ASN A 356 -23.10 -10.16 -44.44
C ASN A 356 -23.90 -9.09 -43.66
N PRO A 357 -23.35 -7.89 -43.44
CA PRO A 357 -24.03 -6.82 -42.69
C PRO A 357 -25.29 -6.27 -43.38
N ALA A 358 -25.51 -6.59 -44.66
CA ALA A 358 -26.73 -6.22 -45.38
C ALA A 358 -27.92 -7.16 -45.12
N ASP A 359 -27.72 -8.29 -44.42
CA ASP A 359 -28.81 -9.20 -44.03
C ASP A 359 -29.47 -8.70 -42.74
N PRO A 360 -30.74 -8.24 -42.73
CA PRO A 360 -31.39 -7.67 -41.54
C PRO A 360 -31.56 -8.65 -40.36
N SER A 361 -31.32 -9.95 -40.57
CA SER A 361 -31.38 -10.99 -39.55
C SER A 361 -30.01 -11.36 -38.95
N TRP A 362 -28.91 -10.72 -39.38
CA TRP A 362 -27.54 -11.04 -38.97
C TRP A 362 -27.33 -11.13 -37.44
N TRP A 363 -28.02 -10.29 -36.68
CA TRP A 363 -27.93 -10.21 -35.22
C TRP A 363 -28.47 -11.45 -34.50
N GLN A 364 -29.37 -12.23 -35.13
CA GLN A 364 -29.88 -13.47 -34.54
C GLN A 364 -28.78 -14.53 -34.49
N ARG A 365 -27.96 -14.64 -35.55
CA ARG A 365 -26.84 -15.58 -35.64
C ARG A 365 -25.70 -15.26 -34.67
N LEU A 366 -25.57 -14.00 -34.24
CA LEU A 366 -24.63 -13.60 -33.20
C LEU A 366 -25.03 -14.09 -31.80
N ARG A 367 -26.34 -14.23 -31.53
CA ARG A 367 -26.83 -14.73 -30.22
C ARG A 367 -26.59 -16.22 -30.04
N GLU A 368 -26.42 -16.97 -31.13
CA GLU A 368 -26.10 -18.40 -31.11
C GLU A 368 -24.63 -18.67 -30.76
N ILE A 369 -23.78 -17.63 -30.77
CA ILE A 369 -22.39 -17.74 -30.35
C ILE A 369 -22.35 -17.70 -28.82
N ASP A 370 -22.45 -18.87 -28.19
CA ASP A 370 -22.28 -19.01 -26.75
C ASP A 370 -20.83 -18.66 -26.34
N PRO A 371 -20.60 -17.58 -25.57
CA PRO A 371 -19.27 -17.14 -25.16
C PRO A 371 -18.58 -18.17 -24.25
N THR A 372 -19.36 -19.05 -23.60
CA THR A 372 -18.88 -19.98 -22.58
C THR A 372 -18.35 -21.29 -23.17
N ASN A 373 -18.84 -21.71 -24.34
CA ASN A 373 -18.48 -23.00 -24.94
C ASN A 373 -17.11 -23.02 -25.64
N ARG A 374 -16.48 -21.85 -25.87
CA ARG A 374 -15.22 -21.76 -26.62
C ARG A 374 -14.01 -21.27 -25.83
N ILE A 375 -14.17 -20.91 -24.57
CA ILE A 375 -13.04 -20.55 -23.66
C ILE A 375 -12.43 -21.80 -22.99
N LYS A 376 -13.00 -22.99 -23.19
CA LYS A 376 -12.48 -24.26 -22.60
C LYS A 376 -11.13 -24.76 -23.16
N TYR A 377 -10.49 -24.03 -24.08
CA TYR A 377 -9.21 -24.41 -24.69
C TYR A 377 -8.23 -23.23 -24.78
N LEU A 378 -8.12 -22.44 -23.72
CA LEU A 378 -6.98 -21.55 -23.48
C LEU A 378 -6.11 -22.07 -22.35
#